data_AF-A0A0N0MCN6-F1
#
_entry.id   AF-A0A0N0MCN6-F1
#
_cell.length_a   1.000
_cell.length_b   1.000
_cell.length_c   1.000
_cell.angle_alpha   90.00
_cell.angle_beta   90.00
_cell.angle_gamma   90.00
#
_symmetry.space_group_name_H-M   'P 1'
#
loop_
_entity.id
_entity.type
_entity.pdbx_description
1 polymer ?
#
loop_
_entity_poly.entity_id
_entity_poly.type
_entity_poly.pdbx_seq_one_letter_code
_entity_poly.pdbx_strand_id
1 'polypeptide(L)'
;MEEARRQIQRQLELIERQITRRATALVPQQRKRHGDRRGKSSDVCMVLERYRSTLAALTAERQPEIDALSRKVARQDRAIAAHHERQQIALLRAA
;
A
#
# COMPACT_ATOMS: atom_id res chain seq x y z
N MET A 1 -10.80 -20.04 0.09
CA MET A 1 -9.73 -19.46 0.94
C MET A 1 -8.71 -18.68 0.11
N GLU A 2 -8.11 -19.29 -0.93
CA GLU A 2 -7.19 -18.56 -1.82
C GLU A 2 -7.84 -17.41 -2.60
N GLU A 3 -9.12 -17.55 -2.96
CA GLU A 3 -9.86 -16.50 -3.66
C GLU A 3 -10.03 -15.24 -2.81
N ALA A 4 -10.24 -15.39 -1.49
CA ALA A 4 -10.29 -14.27 -0.55
C ALA A 4 -8.93 -13.54 -0.49
N ARG A 5 -7.82 -14.29 -0.51
CA ARG A 5 -6.47 -13.72 -0.59
C ARG A 5 -6.26 -12.95 -1.89
N ARG A 6 -6.64 -13.54 -3.04
CA ARG A 6 -6.56 -12.87 -4.35
C ARG A 6 -7.43 -11.62 -4.41
N GLN A 7 -8.59 -11.63 -3.75
CA GLN A 7 -9.48 -10.48 -3.70
C GLN A 7 -8.90 -9.34 -2.87
N ILE A 8 -8.30 -9.63 -1.71
CA ILE A 8 -7.60 -8.64 -0.88
C ILE A 8 -6.38 -8.08 -1.64
N GLN A 9 -5.65 -8.92 -2.36
CA GLN A 9 -4.47 -8.51 -3.12
C GLN A 9 -4.84 -7.58 -4.29
N ARG A 10 -5.94 -7.87 -4.99
CA ARG A 10 -6.51 -6.97 -6.00
C ARG A 10 -7.01 -5.64 -5.41
N GLN A 11 -7.53 -5.66 -4.19
CA GLN A 11 -7.95 -4.43 -3.50
C GLN A 11 -6.74 -3.55 -3.15
N LEU A 12 -5.63 -4.15 -2.71
CA LEU A 12 -4.38 -3.42 -2.46
C LEU A 12 -3.81 -2.81 -3.74
N GLU A 13 -3.75 -3.58 -4.83
CA GLU A 13 -3.30 -3.07 -6.14
C GLU A 13 -4.15 -1.90 -6.65
N LEU A 14 -5.48 -1.95 -6.44
CA LEU A 14 -6.37 -0.85 -6.80
C LEU A 14 -6.12 0.41 -5.97
N ILE A 15 -5.87 0.26 -4.67
CA ILE A 15 -5.55 1.39 -3.78
C ILE A 15 -4.21 2.01 -4.18
N GLU A 16 -3.17 1.22 -4.41
CA GLU A 16 -1.85 1.70 -4.85
C GLU A 16 -1.94 2.46 -6.19
N ARG A 17 -2.73 1.93 -7.13
CA ARG A 17 -2.93 2.56 -8.44
C ARG A 17 -3.72 3.87 -8.33
N GLN A 18 -4.70 3.95 -7.43
CA GLN A 18 -5.44 5.18 -7.16
C GLN A 18 -4.57 6.25 -6.50
N ILE A 19 -3.73 5.86 -5.53
CA ILE A 19 -2.77 6.75 -4.87
C ILE A 19 -1.81 7.31 -5.92
N THR A 20 -1.20 6.45 -6.72
CA THR A 20 -0.26 6.87 -7.78
C THR A 20 -0.93 7.81 -8.76
N ARG A 21 -2.13 7.48 -9.26
CA ARG A 21 -2.85 8.31 -10.22
C ARG A 21 -3.23 9.67 -9.65
N ARG A 22 -3.68 9.75 -8.39
CA ARG A 22 -3.98 11.02 -7.72
C ARG A 22 -2.73 11.83 -7.47
N ALA A 23 -1.65 11.20 -7.02
CA ALA A 23 -0.38 11.86 -6.77
C ALA A 23 0.18 12.47 -8.07
N THR A 24 0.12 11.75 -9.19
CA THR A 24 0.50 12.27 -10.50
C THR A 24 -0.44 13.38 -11.01
N ALA A 25 -1.74 13.31 -10.71
CA ALA A 25 -2.71 14.34 -11.14
C ALA A 25 -2.59 15.65 -10.34
N LEU A 26 -2.18 15.58 -9.08
CA LEU A 26 -1.99 16.75 -8.21
C LEU A 26 -0.62 17.42 -8.39
N VAL A 27 0.37 16.71 -8.94
CA VAL A 27 1.62 17.32 -9.41
C VAL A 27 1.32 18.00 -10.76
N PRO A 28 1.39 19.34 -10.85
CA PRO A 28 1.26 20.00 -12.13
C PRO A 28 2.39 19.48 -13.03
N GLN A 29 2.06 18.89 -14.18
CA GLN A 29 3.05 18.71 -15.25
C GLN A 29 3.57 20.11 -15.56
N GLN A 30 4.77 20.44 -15.09
CA GLN A 30 5.43 21.70 -15.36
C GLN A 30 5.58 21.82 -16.87
N ARG A 31 4.60 22.45 -17.52
CA ARG A 31 4.67 22.81 -18.94
C ARG A 31 5.94 23.63 -19.07
N LYS A 32 6.91 23.09 -19.83
CA LYS A 32 8.22 23.68 -20.08
C LYS A 32 8.08 25.16 -20.45
N ARG A 33 8.21 26.07 -19.49
CA ARG A 33 8.50 27.48 -19.77
C ARG A 33 9.98 27.53 -20.13
N HIS A 34 10.22 27.54 -21.43
CA HIS A 34 11.52 27.85 -22.03
C HIS A 34 11.93 29.26 -21.61
N GLY A 35 12.82 29.39 -20.62
CA GLY A 35 13.46 30.68 -20.36
C GLY A 35 14.01 30.90 -18.96
N ASP A 36 14.78 29.96 -18.41
CA ASP A 36 15.86 30.31 -17.47
C ASP A 36 16.80 29.10 -17.33
N ARG A 37 18.10 29.30 -17.44
CA ARG A 37 19.12 28.22 -17.40
C ARG A 37 19.82 28.12 -16.04
N ARG A 38 19.43 28.90 -15.03
CA ARG A 38 20.03 28.84 -13.68
C ARG A 38 19.11 28.39 -12.52
N GLY A 39 17.79 28.31 -12.72
CA GLY A 39 16.82 27.94 -11.65
C GLY A 39 16.08 26.59 -11.80
N LYS A 40 16.22 25.88 -12.92
CA LYS A 40 15.41 24.69 -13.25
C LYS A 40 15.68 23.46 -12.39
N SER A 41 16.90 23.28 -11.89
CA SER A 41 17.23 22.17 -10.98
C SER A 41 16.58 22.36 -9.61
N SER A 42 16.54 23.59 -9.11
CA SER A 42 15.88 23.94 -7.84
C SER A 42 14.37 23.73 -7.92
N ASP A 43 13.75 24.10 -9.04
CA ASP A 43 12.30 23.96 -9.26
C ASP A 43 11.86 22.49 -9.37
N VAL A 44 12.62 21.64 -10.08
CA VAL A 44 12.36 20.19 -10.15
C VAL A 44 12.59 19.52 -8.79
N CYS A 45 13.64 19.88 -8.07
CA CYS A 45 13.92 19.34 -6.74
C CYS A 45 12.82 19.72 -5.74
N MET A 46 12.36 20.97 -5.76
CA MET A 46 11.25 21.46 -4.93
C MET A 46 9.94 20.71 -5.21
N VAL A 47 9.63 20.40 -6.48
CA VAL A 47 8.45 19.59 -6.86
C VAL A 47 8.58 18.16 -6.33
N LEU A 48 9.76 17.54 -6.45
CA LEU A 48 10.00 16.19 -5.93
C LEU A 48 9.93 16.12 -4.40
N GLU A 49 10.46 17.13 -3.70
CA GLU A 49 10.36 17.21 -2.24
C GLU A 49 8.92 17.43 -1.78
N ARG A 50 8.17 18.30 -2.47
CA ARG A 50 6.73 18.47 -2.19
C ARG A 50 5.95 17.19 -2.44
N TYR A 51 6.27 16.46 -3.50
CA TYR A 51 5.68 15.16 -3.80
C TYR A 51 5.98 14.13 -2.71
N ARG A 52 7.25 14.01 -2.28
CA ARG A 52 7.67 13.11 -1.20
C ARG A 52 7.00 13.44 0.12
N SER A 53 6.93 14.73 0.48
CA SER A 53 6.27 15.19 1.70
C SER A 53 4.76 14.90 1.68
N THR A 54 4.10 15.13 0.54
CA THR A 54 2.67 14.83 0.38
C THR A 54 2.40 13.32 0.47
N LEU A 55 3.27 12.50 -0.13
CA LEU A 55 3.18 11.03 -0.01
C LEU A 55 3.41 10.55 1.42
N ALA A 56 4.37 11.13 2.14
CA ALA A 56 4.64 10.78 3.54
C ALA A 56 3.45 11.13 4.44
N ALA A 57 2.83 12.30 4.25
CA ALA A 57 1.65 12.72 4.99
C ALA A 57 0.46 11.78 4.74
N LEU A 58 0.16 11.47 3.48
CA LEU A 58 -0.94 10.57 3.12
C LEU A 58 -0.70 9.15 3.62
N THR A 59 0.54 8.67 3.60
CA THR A 59 0.91 7.36 4.16
C THR A 59 0.71 7.35 5.68
N ALA A 60 1.16 8.40 6.38
CA ALA A 60 0.99 8.51 7.83
C ALA A 60 -0.48 8.55 8.25
N GLU A 61 -1.34 9.25 7.51
CA GLU A 61 -2.78 9.28 7.76
C GLU A 61 -3.44 7.90 7.63
N ARG A 62 -2.93 7.03 6.75
CA ARG A 62 -3.47 5.69 6.49
C ARG A 62 -2.77 4.57 7.26
N GLN A 63 -1.61 4.86 7.85
CA GLN A 63 -0.84 3.90 8.64
C GLN A 63 -1.65 3.18 9.73
N PRO A 64 -2.50 3.85 10.55
CA PRO A 64 -3.26 3.14 11.59
C PRO A 64 -4.28 2.14 11.02
N GLU A 65 -4.85 2.44 9.84
CA GLU A 65 -5.76 1.54 9.13
C GLU A 65 -5.01 0.34 8.54
N ILE A 66 -3.85 0.59 7.92
CA ILE A 66 -2.95 -0.46 7.42
C ILE A 66 -2.53 -1.39 8.56
N ASP A 67 -2.13 -0.85 9.70
CA ASP A 67 -1.72 -1.62 10.86
C ASP A 67 -2.90 -2.43 11.45
N ALA A 68 -4.10 -1.86 11.49
CA ALA A 68 -5.30 -2.55 11.97
C ALA A 68 -5.67 -3.74 11.08
N LEU A 69 -5.64 -3.54 9.76
CA LEU A 69 -5.89 -4.61 8.79
C LEU A 69 -4.80 -5.69 8.85
N SER A 70 -3.53 -5.29 8.94
CA SER A 70 -2.40 -6.21 9.06
C SER A 70 -2.53 -7.10 10.31
N ARG A 71 -2.92 -6.53 11.45
CA ARG A 71 -3.19 -7.29 12.68
C ARG A 71 -4.36 -8.25 12.52
N LYS A 72 -5.41 -7.87 11.79
CA LYS A 72 -6.58 -8.72 11.54
C LYS A 72 -6.21 -9.92 10.69
N VAL A 73 -5.43 -9.73 9.62
CA VAL A 73 -4.93 -10.80 8.77
C VAL A 73 -4.04 -11.76 9.57
N ALA A 74 -3.08 -11.24 10.34
CA ALA A 74 -2.20 -12.08 11.17
C ALA A 74 -2.98 -12.93 12.19
N ARG A 75 -4.08 -12.42 12.75
CA ARG A 75 -4.96 -13.20 13.64
C ARG A 75 -5.71 -14.30 12.89
N GLN A 76 -6.17 -14.02 11.67
CA GLN A 76 -6.84 -15.02 10.84
C GLN A 76 -5.89 -16.14 10.42
N ASP A 77 -4.66 -15.81 10.01
CA ASP A 77 -3.65 -16.80 9.64
C ASP A 77 -3.33 -17.76 10.81
N ARG A 78 -3.20 -17.21 12.03
CA ARG A 78 -3.00 -18.03 13.24
C ARG A 78 -4.19 -18.95 13.53
N ALA A 79 -5.41 -18.46 13.36
CA ALA A 79 -6.61 -19.27 13.58
C ALA A 79 -6.72 -20.41 12.56
N ILE A 80 -6.39 -20.13 11.29
CA ILE A 80 -6.36 -21.12 10.21
C ILE A 80 -5.29 -22.20 10.51
N ALA A 81 -4.07 -21.79 10.87
CA ALA A 81 -3.00 -22.71 11.22
C ALA A 81 -3.39 -23.64 12.39
N ALA A 82 -3.92 -23.06 13.48
CA ALA A 82 -4.36 -23.83 14.63
C ALA A 82 -5.51 -24.80 14.31
N HIS A 83 -6.40 -24.43 13.37
CA HIS A 83 -7.46 -25.31 12.91
C HIS A 83 -6.91 -26.50 12.12
N HIS A 84 -5.95 -26.26 11.21
CA HIS A 84 -5.28 -27.32 10.46
C HIS A 84 -4.51 -28.27 11.38
N GLU A 85 -3.78 -27.77 12.37
CA GLU A 85 -3.09 -28.59 13.36
C GLU A 85 -4.05 -29.49 14.14
N ARG A 86 -5.19 -28.94 14.60
CA ARG A 86 -6.22 -29.73 15.30
C ARG A 86 -6.81 -30.83 14.41
N GLN A 87 -7.08 -30.52 13.14
CA GLN A 87 -7.57 -31.51 12.18
C GLN A 87 -6.54 -32.61 11.93
N GLN A 88 -5.27 -32.25 11.77
CA GLN A 88 -4.19 -33.22 11.57
C GLN A 88 -4.00 -34.13 12.78
N ILE A 89 -4.04 -33.58 14.00
CA ILE A 89 -4.00 -34.36 15.25
C ILE A 89 -5.20 -35.28 15.35
N ALA A 90 -6.40 -34.82 14.99
CA ALA A 90 -7.61 -35.64 15.03
C ALA A 90 -7.54 -36.81 14.04
N LEU A 91 -7.02 -36.57 12.82
CA LEU A 91 -6.82 -37.61 11.81
C LEU A 91 -5.76 -38.64 12.26
N LEU A 92 -4.66 -38.20 12.87
CA LEU A 92 -3.62 -39.09 13.40
C LEU A 92 -4.08 -39.93 14.60
N ARG A 93 -5.09 -39.47 15.34
CA ARG A 93 -5.68 -40.22 16.47
C ARG A 93 -6.78 -41.20 16.04
N ALA A 94 -7.33 -41.02 14.84
CA ALA A 94 -8.39 -41.86 14.29
C ALA A 94 -7.86 -42.99 13.38
N ALA A 95 -6.56 -42.97 13.07
CA ALA A 95 -5.83 -44.02 12.36
C ALA A 95 -5.10 -44.95 13.34
#